data_AF-A0ABD4AA82-F1
#
_entry.id   AF-A0ABD4AA82-F1
#
_cell.length_a   1.000
_cell.length_b   1.000
_cell.length_c   1.000
_cell.angle_alpha   90.00
_cell.angle_beta   90.00
_cell.angle_gamma   90.00
#
_symmetry.space_group_name_H-M   'P 1'
#
loop_
_entity.id
_entity.type
_entity.pdbx_description
1 polymer ?
#
loop_
_entity_poly.entity_id
_entity_poly.type
_entity_poly.pdbx_seq_one_letter_code
_entity_poly.pdbx_strand_id
1 'polypeptide(L)'
;MEKKKFYSIGEIADKTGVSIRTLHYYDDIGLLTPAKDESSGHRKYSEDDIIKLQKIISYKFIGFSLEQIKEILSEQKFNMNLVDSLTMQKKLFEKEKKRIETSISAIDRAIKIIHEHGEIDSVVLMSLIRSMQTEDKQREWLESYFDKDVVDMIYVQTEGEMQKLDNVFIDFTKRVKELVGSPVDSPEVINLIEEYMKSTLSLFDDNFMETLATQTGNLDEINYDELEKLAPTPFSKEEEEWLNKAMEHYIKQSNFGEN
;
A
#
# COMPACT_ATOMS: atom_id res chain seq x y z
N MET A 1 -10.01 55.12 1.46
CA MET A 1 -9.17 54.62 2.57
C MET A 1 -7.76 54.44 2.00
N GLU A 2 -6.75 55.08 2.59
CA GLU A 2 -5.37 54.90 2.16
C GLU A 2 -4.96 53.43 2.31
N LYS A 3 -4.44 52.81 1.24
CA LYS A 3 -3.84 51.48 1.32
C LYS A 3 -2.63 51.56 2.25
N LYS A 4 -2.71 50.93 3.43
CA LYS A 4 -1.59 50.82 4.35
C LYS A 4 -0.46 50.07 3.65
N LYS A 5 0.66 50.74 3.40
CA LYS A 5 1.76 50.24 2.55
C LYS A 5 2.54 49.08 3.19
N PHE A 6 2.46 48.93 4.51
CA PHE A 6 3.16 47.89 5.29
C PHE A 6 2.38 47.46 6.53
N TYR A 7 2.57 46.20 6.94
CA TYR A 7 2.00 45.60 8.14
C TYR A 7 3.11 45.24 9.13
N SER A 8 2.83 45.41 10.43
CA SER A 8 3.69 44.86 11.48
C SER A 8 3.51 43.34 11.62
N ILE A 9 4.44 42.68 12.31
CA ILE A 9 4.36 41.23 12.55
C ILE A 9 3.11 40.81 13.35
N GLY A 10 2.67 41.65 14.30
CA GLY A 10 1.43 41.40 15.05
C GLY A 10 0.20 41.48 14.14
N GLU A 11 0.13 42.53 13.31
CA GLU A 11 -0.99 42.70 12.37
C GLU A 11 -1.05 41.58 11.32
N ILE A 12 0.10 41.08 10.84
CA ILE A 12 0.11 39.98 9.89
C ILE A 12 -0.26 38.65 10.56
N ALA A 13 0.17 38.42 11.80
CA ALA A 13 -0.18 37.24 12.58
C ALA A 13 -1.70 37.18 12.81
N ASP A 14 -2.28 38.30 13.26
CA ASP A 14 -3.73 38.41 13.51
C ASP A 14 -4.54 38.20 12.22
N LYS A 15 -4.06 38.71 11.08
CA LYS A 15 -4.76 38.58 9.78
C LYS A 15 -4.68 37.20 9.15
N THR A 16 -3.59 36.46 9.39
CA THR A 16 -3.31 35.20 8.69
C THR A 16 -3.48 33.96 9.57
N GLY A 17 -3.60 34.14 10.90
CA GLY A 17 -3.61 33.04 11.87
C GLY A 17 -2.26 32.36 12.06
N VAL A 18 -1.20 32.85 11.38
CA VAL A 18 0.16 32.33 11.54
C VAL A 18 0.77 32.95 12.79
N SER A 19 1.29 32.12 13.69
CA SER A 19 1.89 32.61 14.92
C SER A 19 3.10 33.53 14.63
N ILE A 20 3.31 34.53 15.49
CA ILE A 20 4.50 35.39 15.44
C ILE A 20 5.79 34.56 15.44
N ARG A 21 5.83 33.47 16.23
CA ARG A 21 6.95 32.53 16.26
C ARG A 21 7.22 31.89 14.90
N THR A 22 6.17 31.48 14.17
CA THR A 22 6.28 30.89 12.84
C THR A 22 6.78 31.92 11.82
N LEU A 23 6.32 33.17 11.91
CA LEU A 23 6.78 34.27 11.05
C LEU A 23 8.26 34.60 11.27
N HIS A 24 8.73 34.58 12.53
CA HIS A 24 10.15 34.69 12.83
C HIS A 24 10.93 33.52 12.23
N TYR A 25 10.45 32.30 12.43
CA TYR A 25 11.11 31.11 11.88
C TYR A 25 11.21 31.16 10.35
N TYR A 26 10.16 31.61 9.64
CA TYR A 26 10.21 31.76 8.19
C TYR A 26 11.22 32.79 7.72
N ASP A 27 11.43 33.86 8.48
CA ASP A 27 12.49 34.82 8.21
C ASP A 27 13.88 34.21 8.48
N ASP A 28 14.06 33.52 9.60
CA ASP A 28 15.32 32.91 10.01
C ASP A 28 15.83 31.88 8.98
N ILE A 29 14.91 31.10 8.38
CA ILE A 29 15.25 30.13 7.32
C ILE A 29 15.28 30.76 5.91
N GLY A 30 15.02 32.06 5.77
CA GLY A 30 15.01 32.78 4.50
C GLY A 30 13.85 32.41 3.57
N LEU A 31 12.74 31.91 4.11
CA LEU A 31 11.54 31.56 3.35
C LEU A 31 10.65 32.80 3.11
N LEU A 32 10.47 33.62 4.13
CA LEU A 32 9.76 34.90 4.08
C LEU A 32 10.56 35.97 4.82
N THR A 33 11.31 36.76 4.08
CA THR A 33 12.26 37.75 4.61
C THR A 33 11.75 39.16 4.34
N PRO A 34 10.94 39.75 5.26
CA PRO A 34 10.42 41.10 5.09
C PRO A 34 11.50 42.16 5.33
N ALA A 35 11.24 43.38 4.90
CA ALA A 35 12.07 44.53 5.24
C ALA A 35 12.02 44.84 6.75
N LYS A 36 13.02 45.55 7.26
CA LYS A 36 13.03 46.09 8.62
C LYS A 36 12.89 47.61 8.58
N ASP A 37 12.14 48.15 9.53
CA ASP A 37 12.07 49.58 9.78
C ASP A 37 13.45 50.11 10.20
N GLU A 38 13.95 51.14 9.51
CA GLU A 38 15.28 51.70 9.78
C GLU A 38 15.39 52.37 11.17
N SER A 39 14.29 52.87 11.72
CA SER A 39 14.25 53.61 12.99
C SER A 39 14.05 52.70 14.21
N SER A 40 13.30 51.61 14.07
CA SER A 40 12.93 50.72 15.18
C SER A 40 13.49 49.29 15.06
N GLY A 41 14.02 48.91 13.89
CA GLY A 41 14.50 47.55 13.61
C GLY A 41 13.39 46.50 13.50
N HIS A 42 12.12 46.88 13.66
CA HIS A 42 10.99 45.97 13.57
C HIS A 42 10.68 45.54 12.13
N ARG A 43 10.21 44.31 11.95
CA ARG A 43 9.82 43.75 10.64
C ARG A 43 8.59 44.46 10.09
N LYS A 44 8.62 44.78 8.79
CA LYS A 44 7.54 45.40 8.03
C LYS A 44 7.24 44.59 6.77
N TYR A 45 6.03 44.04 6.71
CA TYR A 45 5.57 43.19 5.62
C TYR A 45 4.83 44.02 4.58
N SER A 46 5.24 43.93 3.32
CA SER A 46 4.59 44.54 2.17
C SER A 46 3.36 43.74 1.70
N GLU A 47 2.62 44.25 0.71
CA GLU A 47 1.57 43.45 0.06
C GLU A 47 2.16 42.21 -0.64
N ASP A 48 3.36 42.28 -1.22
CA ASP A 48 4.02 41.14 -1.86
C ASP A 48 4.42 40.06 -0.84
N ASP A 49 4.87 40.47 0.35
CA ASP A 49 5.15 39.54 1.44
C ASP A 49 3.88 38.80 1.89
N ILE A 50 2.72 39.47 1.87
CA ILE A 50 1.44 38.83 2.19
C ILE A 50 1.08 37.80 1.11
N ILE A 51 1.25 38.14 -0.17
CA ILE A 51 1.02 37.20 -1.28
C ILE A 51 1.95 35.99 -1.15
N LYS A 52 3.24 36.22 -0.83
CA LYS A 52 4.21 35.15 -0.60
C LYS A 52 3.84 34.30 0.61
N LEU A 53 3.42 34.91 1.72
CA LEU A 53 2.95 34.19 2.90
C LEU A 53 1.71 33.33 2.61
N GLN A 54 0.75 33.85 1.83
CA GLN A 54 -0.42 33.08 1.39
C GLN A 54 -0.02 31.85 0.56
N LYS A 55 0.96 32.00 -0.34
CA LYS A 55 1.54 30.84 -1.06
C LYS A 55 2.18 29.84 -0.09
N ILE A 56 2.98 30.30 0.87
CA ILE A 56 3.62 29.43 1.88
C ILE A 56 2.56 28.67 2.71
N ILE A 57 1.55 29.37 3.22
CA ILE A 57 0.45 28.75 3.99
C ILE A 57 -0.27 27.71 3.13
N SER A 58 -0.60 28.06 1.89
CA SER A 58 -1.23 27.13 0.95
C SER A 58 -0.36 25.88 0.79
N TYR A 59 0.93 26.05 0.43
CA TYR A 59 1.87 24.95 0.26
C TYR A 59 2.08 24.10 1.53
N LYS A 60 2.08 24.72 2.72
CA LYS A 60 2.15 24.00 4.00
C LYS A 60 0.88 23.22 4.29
N PHE A 61 -0.28 23.82 4.06
CA PHE A 61 -1.58 23.14 4.19
C PHE A 61 -1.65 21.93 3.26
N ILE A 62 -1.05 22.04 2.08
CA ILE A 62 -0.99 20.96 1.11
C ILE A 62 0.11 19.92 1.34
N GLY A 63 0.86 20.02 2.44
CA GLY A 63 1.78 18.97 2.92
C GLY A 63 3.24 19.12 2.49
N PHE A 64 3.61 20.19 1.77
CA PHE A 64 5.00 20.40 1.39
C PHE A 64 5.86 20.72 2.63
N SER A 65 7.10 20.22 2.64
CA SER A 65 8.14 20.63 3.59
C SER A 65 8.56 22.08 3.32
N LEU A 66 9.10 22.78 4.32
CA LEU A 66 9.49 24.18 4.14
C LEU A 66 10.63 24.33 3.12
N GLU A 67 11.47 23.31 3.03
CA GLU A 67 12.54 23.16 2.05
C GLU A 67 11.99 23.13 0.63
N GLN A 68 11.02 22.24 0.35
CA GLN A 68 10.36 22.17 -0.96
C GLN A 68 9.65 23.48 -1.32
N ILE A 69 9.02 24.14 -0.36
CA ILE A 69 8.36 25.44 -0.58
C ILE A 69 9.39 26.51 -0.95
N LYS A 70 10.53 26.52 -0.28
CA LYS A 70 11.63 27.45 -0.57
C LYS A 70 12.13 27.26 -2.00
N GLU A 71 12.29 26.01 -2.45
CA GLU A 71 12.67 25.69 -3.82
C GLU A 71 11.63 26.18 -4.84
N ILE A 72 10.35 25.90 -4.61
CA ILE A 72 9.24 26.34 -5.47
C ILE A 72 9.19 27.87 -5.59
N LEU A 73 9.34 28.59 -4.48
CA LEU A 73 9.27 30.06 -4.45
C LEU A 73 10.55 30.76 -4.92
N SER A 74 11.65 30.03 -5.14
CA SER A 74 12.94 30.60 -5.56
C SER A 74 13.11 30.76 -7.08
N GLU A 75 12.11 30.37 -7.87
CA GLU A 75 11.99 30.60 -9.33
C GLU A 75 13.32 30.61 -10.11
N GLN A 76 13.89 29.42 -10.32
CA GLN A 76 14.62 29.09 -11.58
C GLN A 76 14.44 27.63 -12.05
N LYS A 77 13.87 26.72 -11.22
CA LYS A 77 13.81 25.28 -11.56
C LYS A 77 12.43 24.64 -11.58
N PHE A 78 11.38 25.33 -11.11
CA PHE A 78 10.03 24.75 -11.03
C PHE A 78 9.07 25.53 -11.96
N ASN A 79 9.05 25.17 -13.25
CA ASN A 79 8.07 25.66 -14.24
C ASN A 79 6.67 25.02 -14.04
N MET A 80 6.24 24.78 -12.81
CA MET A 80 4.93 24.19 -12.51
C MET A 80 3.99 25.31 -12.04
N ASN A 81 2.88 25.52 -12.74
CA ASN A 81 1.90 26.52 -12.31
C ASN A 81 1.13 26.02 -11.06
N LEU A 82 0.40 26.91 -10.39
CA LEU A 82 -0.34 26.59 -9.17
C LEU A 82 -1.34 25.43 -9.38
N VAL A 83 -2.05 25.41 -10.52
CA VAL A 83 -3.05 24.38 -10.84
C VAL A 83 -2.40 23.00 -10.98
N ASP A 84 -1.25 22.91 -11.65
CA ASP A 84 -0.49 21.67 -11.80
C ASP A 84 -0.01 21.15 -10.44
N SER A 85 0.48 22.05 -9.58
CA SER A 85 0.94 21.68 -8.23
C SER A 85 -0.20 21.15 -7.34
N LEU A 86 -1.38 21.80 -7.38
CA LEU A 86 -2.57 21.35 -6.66
C LEU A 86 -3.11 20.03 -7.21
N THR A 87 -3.04 19.83 -8.53
CA THR A 87 -3.47 18.58 -9.19
C THR A 87 -2.56 17.42 -8.79
N MET A 88 -1.24 17.60 -8.82
CA MET A 88 -0.28 16.59 -8.38
C MET A 88 -0.51 16.22 -6.90
N GLN A 89 -0.76 17.21 -6.07
CA GLN A 89 -0.97 17.02 -4.65
C GLN A 89 -2.33 16.35 -4.32
N LYS A 90 -3.40 16.71 -5.04
CA LYS A 90 -4.66 15.96 -4.98
C LYS A 90 -4.45 14.48 -5.30
N LYS A 91 -3.68 14.15 -6.36
CA LYS A 91 -3.35 12.77 -6.71
C LYS A 91 -2.57 12.05 -5.61
N LEU A 92 -1.64 12.74 -4.93
CA LEU A 92 -0.91 12.17 -3.79
C LEU A 92 -1.84 11.85 -2.61
N PHE A 93 -2.77 12.74 -2.28
CA PHE A 93 -3.77 12.48 -1.24
C PHE A 93 -4.78 11.42 -1.62
N GLU A 94 -5.19 11.33 -2.89
CA GLU A 94 -6.04 10.24 -3.38
C GLU A 94 -5.32 8.88 -3.26
N LYS A 95 -4.02 8.84 -3.58
CA LYS A 95 -3.19 7.64 -3.38
C LYS A 95 -3.07 7.27 -1.90
N GLU A 96 -2.85 8.26 -1.03
CA GLU A 96 -2.75 8.03 0.42
C GLU A 96 -4.09 7.56 1.00
N LYS A 97 -5.21 8.16 0.57
CA LYS A 97 -6.55 7.74 0.91
C LYS A 97 -6.77 6.28 0.53
N LYS A 98 -6.46 5.89 -0.71
CA LYS A 98 -6.56 4.49 -1.16
C LYS A 98 -5.74 3.54 -0.29
N ARG A 99 -4.49 3.93 0.05
CA ARG A 99 -3.62 3.14 0.93
C ARG A 99 -4.22 2.94 2.32
N ILE A 100 -4.80 4.00 2.90
CA ILE A 100 -5.46 3.93 4.22
C ILE A 100 -6.71 3.06 4.14
N GLU A 101 -7.56 3.22 3.12
CA GLU A 101 -8.75 2.39 2.91
C GLU A 101 -8.38 0.90 2.77
N THR A 102 -7.32 0.59 2.02
CA THR A 102 -6.77 -0.77 1.90
C THR A 102 -6.31 -1.32 3.25
N SER A 103 -5.63 -0.48 4.04
CA SER A 103 -5.15 -0.89 5.37
C SER A 103 -6.30 -1.15 6.36
N ILE A 104 -7.36 -0.34 6.30
CA ILE A 104 -8.58 -0.53 7.10
C ILE A 104 -9.25 -1.85 6.71
N SER A 105 -9.45 -2.09 5.41
CA SER A 105 -10.04 -3.34 4.90
C SER A 105 -9.26 -4.59 5.34
N ALA A 106 -7.92 -4.56 5.25
CA ALA A 106 -7.07 -5.64 5.72
C ALA A 106 -7.22 -5.90 7.23
N ILE A 107 -7.31 -4.84 8.04
CA ILE A 107 -7.52 -4.95 9.50
C ILE A 107 -8.91 -5.51 9.79
N ASP A 108 -9.95 -5.05 9.11
CA ASP A 108 -11.33 -5.53 9.30
C ASP A 108 -11.44 -7.02 8.97
N ARG A 109 -10.82 -7.48 7.86
CA ARG A 109 -10.72 -8.91 7.53
C ARG A 109 -9.97 -9.70 8.60
N ALA A 110 -8.80 -9.22 9.03
CA ALA A 110 -8.03 -9.86 10.09
C ALA A 110 -8.83 -10.00 11.40
N ILE A 111 -9.61 -8.99 11.80
CA ILE A 111 -10.48 -9.04 12.98
C ILE A 111 -11.55 -10.14 12.81
N LYS A 112 -12.21 -10.23 11.65
CA LYS A 112 -13.21 -11.27 11.39
C LYS A 112 -12.60 -12.67 11.51
N ILE A 113 -11.42 -12.88 10.93
CA ILE A 113 -10.72 -14.18 10.96
C ILE A 113 -10.36 -14.56 12.40
N ILE A 114 -9.82 -13.63 13.20
CA ILE A 114 -9.51 -13.85 14.62
C ILE A 114 -10.77 -14.19 15.41
N HIS A 115 -11.90 -13.54 15.14
CA HIS A 115 -13.16 -13.88 15.79
C HIS A 115 -13.65 -15.29 15.45
N GLU A 116 -13.40 -15.76 14.23
CA GLU A 116 -13.81 -17.10 13.76
C GLU A 116 -12.89 -18.22 14.26
N HIS A 117 -11.56 -18.00 14.24
CA HIS A 117 -10.57 -19.05 14.53
C HIS A 117 -9.99 -18.98 15.96
N GLY A 118 -10.22 -17.87 16.68
CA GLY A 118 -9.66 -17.64 18.01
C GLY A 118 -8.18 -17.24 17.96
N GLU A 119 -7.34 -17.94 18.71
CA GLU A 119 -5.90 -17.67 18.72
C GLU A 119 -5.24 -18.15 17.43
N ILE A 120 -4.61 -17.21 16.71
CA ILE A 120 -3.88 -17.46 15.46
C ILE A 120 -2.41 -17.13 15.70
N ASP A 121 -1.53 -17.96 15.14
CA ASP A 121 -0.09 -17.71 15.18
C ASP A 121 0.25 -16.32 14.58
N SER A 122 1.10 -15.58 15.29
CA SER A 122 1.42 -14.20 14.93
C SER A 122 2.13 -14.07 13.57
N VAL A 123 2.94 -15.06 13.18
CA VAL A 123 3.65 -15.07 11.89
C VAL A 123 2.66 -15.29 10.77
N VAL A 124 1.71 -16.21 10.95
CA VAL A 124 0.59 -16.43 10.02
C VAL A 124 -0.24 -15.17 9.85
N LEU A 125 -0.64 -14.52 10.94
CA LEU A 125 -1.43 -13.29 10.90
C LEU A 125 -0.69 -12.13 10.22
N MET A 126 0.61 -11.96 10.51
CA MET A 126 1.43 -10.92 9.88
C MET A 126 1.58 -11.14 8.36
N SER A 127 1.82 -12.40 7.95
CA SER A 127 1.88 -12.79 6.54
C SER A 127 0.56 -12.48 5.83
N LEU A 128 -0.56 -12.87 6.43
CA LEU A 128 -1.88 -12.68 5.84
C LEU A 128 -2.26 -11.19 5.73
N ILE A 129 -2.05 -10.40 6.78
CA ILE A 129 -2.29 -8.94 6.75
C ILE A 129 -1.42 -8.28 5.67
N ARG A 130 -0.15 -8.69 5.55
CA ARG A 130 0.74 -8.17 4.52
C ARG A 130 0.24 -8.52 3.12
N SER A 131 -0.25 -9.74 2.92
CA SER A 131 -0.84 -10.17 1.65
C SER A 131 -2.05 -9.28 1.31
N MET A 132 -3.02 -9.12 2.23
CA MET A 132 -4.19 -8.26 2.07
C MET A 132 -3.82 -6.80 1.73
N GLN A 133 -2.80 -6.25 2.38
CA GLN A 133 -2.33 -4.88 2.13
C GLN A 133 -1.68 -4.68 0.76
N THR A 134 -1.33 -5.76 0.08
CA THR A 134 -0.62 -5.73 -1.19
C THR A 134 -1.36 -6.41 -2.33
N GLU A 135 -2.62 -6.84 -2.14
CA GLU A 135 -3.44 -7.50 -3.17
C GLU A 135 -3.45 -6.75 -4.50
N ASP A 136 -3.61 -5.41 -4.50
CA ASP A 136 -3.52 -4.59 -5.71
C ASP A 136 -2.21 -4.80 -6.46
N LYS A 137 -1.09 -4.90 -5.74
CA LYS A 137 0.24 -5.11 -6.33
C LYS A 137 0.44 -6.56 -6.77
N GLN A 138 -0.13 -7.52 -6.04
CA GLN A 138 -0.10 -8.93 -6.44
C GLN A 138 -0.89 -9.13 -7.74
N ARG A 139 -2.02 -8.43 -7.90
CA ARG A 139 -2.77 -8.37 -9.15
C ARG A 139 -1.95 -7.75 -10.27
N GLU A 140 -1.36 -6.57 -10.07
CA GLU A 140 -0.48 -5.92 -11.06
C GLU A 140 0.71 -6.84 -11.45
N TRP A 141 1.28 -7.55 -10.48
CA TRP A 141 2.34 -8.53 -10.71
C TRP A 141 1.82 -9.71 -11.55
N LEU A 142 0.66 -10.28 -11.24
CA LEU A 142 0.04 -11.34 -12.03
C LEU A 142 -0.30 -10.90 -13.45
N GLU A 143 -0.80 -9.68 -13.65
CA GLU A 143 -1.08 -9.10 -15.00
C GLU A 143 0.19 -8.99 -15.88
N SER A 144 1.38 -9.08 -15.28
CA SER A 144 2.65 -9.08 -16.02
C SER A 144 3.01 -10.45 -16.62
N TYR A 145 2.42 -11.53 -16.11
CA TYR A 145 2.72 -12.92 -16.51
C TYR A 145 1.50 -13.66 -17.07
N PHE A 146 0.31 -13.23 -16.65
CA PHE A 146 -0.96 -13.88 -16.93
C PHE A 146 -1.88 -12.96 -17.74
N ASP A 147 -2.67 -13.53 -18.65
CA ASP A 147 -3.67 -12.79 -19.39
C ASP A 147 -4.71 -12.23 -18.43
N LYS A 148 -5.23 -11.05 -18.75
CA LYS A 148 -6.16 -10.33 -17.89
C LYS A 148 -7.39 -11.15 -17.51
N ASP A 149 -7.89 -11.99 -18.41
CA ASP A 149 -9.06 -12.84 -18.13
C ASP A 149 -8.78 -13.83 -16.98
N VAL A 150 -7.58 -14.40 -16.92
CA VAL A 150 -7.14 -15.28 -15.82
C VAL A 150 -6.98 -14.51 -14.52
N VAL A 151 -6.35 -13.33 -14.57
CA VAL A 151 -6.16 -12.51 -13.37
C VAL A 151 -7.50 -12.01 -12.83
N ASP A 152 -8.41 -11.62 -13.71
CA ASP A 152 -9.75 -11.19 -13.33
C ASP A 152 -10.51 -12.36 -12.68
N MET A 153 -10.40 -13.61 -13.17
CA MET A 153 -10.97 -14.77 -12.46
C MET A 153 -10.42 -14.94 -11.03
N ILE A 154 -9.16 -14.57 -10.78
CA ILE A 154 -8.56 -14.65 -9.45
C ILE A 154 -9.07 -13.54 -8.51
N TYR A 155 -9.23 -12.30 -9.02
CA TYR A 155 -9.50 -11.11 -8.18
C TYR A 155 -10.90 -10.48 -8.34
N VAL A 156 -11.77 -10.99 -9.21
CA VAL A 156 -13.19 -10.57 -9.33
C VAL A 156 -14.04 -11.10 -8.16
N GLN A 157 -13.44 -11.86 -7.26
CA GLN A 157 -14.08 -12.40 -6.07
C GLN A 157 -14.73 -11.33 -5.18
N THR A 158 -15.89 -11.68 -4.63
CA THR A 158 -16.58 -10.88 -3.63
C THR A 158 -15.80 -10.85 -2.32
N GLU A 159 -16.06 -9.84 -1.46
CA GLU A 159 -15.44 -9.78 -0.12
C GLU A 159 -15.67 -11.07 0.69
N GLY A 160 -16.82 -11.73 0.50
CA GLY A 160 -17.13 -13.00 1.16
C GLY A 160 -16.36 -14.19 0.62
N GLU A 161 -16.00 -14.20 -0.66
CA GLU A 161 -15.15 -15.26 -1.26
C GLU A 161 -13.69 -15.08 -0.87
N MET A 162 -13.20 -13.84 -0.89
CA MET A 162 -11.86 -13.51 -0.38
C MET A 162 -11.70 -13.90 1.10
N GLN A 163 -12.73 -13.66 1.92
CA GLN A 163 -12.72 -14.11 3.31
C GLN A 163 -12.69 -15.65 3.44
N LYS A 164 -13.37 -16.39 2.55
CA LYS A 164 -13.28 -17.86 2.53
C LYS A 164 -11.88 -18.33 2.15
N LEU A 165 -11.22 -17.70 1.17
CA LEU A 165 -9.83 -18.01 0.83
C LEU A 165 -8.91 -17.79 2.04
N ASP A 166 -9.08 -16.68 2.75
CA ASP A 166 -8.30 -16.41 3.97
C ASP A 166 -8.48 -17.52 5.00
N ASN A 167 -9.71 -17.96 5.23
CA ASN A 167 -10.03 -19.02 6.19
C ASN A 167 -9.43 -20.37 5.77
N VAL A 168 -9.57 -20.75 4.49
CA VAL A 168 -8.93 -21.94 3.92
C VAL A 168 -7.42 -21.90 4.11
N PHE A 169 -6.80 -20.73 3.91
CA PHE A 169 -5.37 -20.54 4.14
C PHE A 169 -4.98 -20.68 5.62
N ILE A 170 -5.75 -20.12 6.55
CA ILE A 170 -5.51 -20.28 7.99
C ILE A 170 -5.58 -21.75 8.41
N ASP A 171 -6.63 -22.46 8.00
CA ASP A 171 -6.79 -23.89 8.32
C ASP A 171 -5.67 -24.73 7.72
N PHE A 172 -5.28 -24.43 6.48
CA PHE A 172 -4.16 -25.07 5.80
C PHE A 172 -2.84 -24.85 6.53
N THR A 173 -2.49 -23.60 6.86
CA THR A 173 -1.22 -23.29 7.54
C THR A 173 -1.13 -23.98 8.90
N LYS A 174 -2.23 -24.03 9.65
CA LYS A 174 -2.30 -24.78 10.91
C LYS A 174 -2.00 -26.26 10.70
N ARG A 175 -2.63 -26.88 9.71
CA ARG A 175 -2.47 -28.30 9.42
C ARG A 175 -1.08 -28.65 8.89
N VAL A 176 -0.47 -27.78 8.07
CA VAL A 176 0.94 -27.90 7.65
C VAL A 176 1.86 -27.91 8.86
N LYS A 177 1.68 -26.97 9.81
CA LYS A 177 2.48 -26.90 11.04
C LYS A 177 2.29 -28.11 11.97
N GLU A 178 1.13 -28.76 11.93
CA GLU A 178 0.86 -30.00 12.67
C GLU A 178 1.54 -31.23 12.03
N LEU A 179 1.66 -31.27 10.70
CA LEU A 179 2.11 -32.45 9.94
C LEU A 179 3.56 -32.38 9.46
N VAL A 180 4.21 -31.22 9.50
CA VAL A 180 5.60 -31.06 9.05
C VAL A 180 6.52 -32.12 9.68
N GLY A 181 7.34 -32.76 8.83
CA GLY A 181 8.20 -33.88 9.22
C GLY A 181 7.57 -35.27 9.05
N SER A 182 6.26 -35.36 8.81
CA SER A 182 5.59 -36.62 8.43
C SER A 182 5.95 -37.05 7.01
N PRO A 183 5.86 -38.36 6.67
CA PRO A 183 6.05 -38.83 5.29
C PRO A 183 5.06 -38.16 4.33
N VAL A 184 5.56 -37.67 3.19
CA VAL A 184 4.74 -36.94 2.20
C VAL A 184 3.69 -37.80 1.49
N ASP A 185 3.85 -39.12 1.55
CA ASP A 185 2.94 -40.13 1.01
C ASP A 185 1.97 -40.68 2.08
N SER A 186 1.99 -40.13 3.30
CA SER A 186 1.03 -40.53 4.33
C SER A 186 -0.40 -40.08 3.97
N PRO A 187 -1.43 -40.87 4.34
CA PRO A 187 -2.82 -40.51 4.07
C PRO A 187 -3.21 -39.13 4.61
N GLU A 188 -2.67 -38.74 5.77
CA GLU A 188 -2.95 -37.46 6.42
C GLU A 188 -2.39 -36.28 5.60
N VAL A 189 -1.20 -36.41 5.03
CA VAL A 189 -0.57 -35.37 4.19
C VAL A 189 -1.26 -35.28 2.84
N ILE A 190 -1.59 -36.42 2.22
CA ILE A 190 -2.35 -36.43 0.96
C ILE A 190 -3.72 -35.75 1.16
N ASN A 191 -4.43 -36.09 2.23
CA ASN A 191 -5.73 -35.48 2.53
C ASN A 191 -5.62 -33.98 2.81
N LEU A 192 -4.56 -33.52 3.50
CA LEU A 192 -4.28 -32.09 3.69
C LEU A 192 -4.20 -31.36 2.34
N ILE A 193 -3.38 -31.86 1.41
CA ILE A 193 -3.20 -31.22 0.10
C ILE A 193 -4.50 -31.29 -0.72
N GLU A 194 -5.18 -32.44 -0.73
CA GLU A 194 -6.44 -32.61 -1.46
C GLU A 194 -7.54 -31.67 -0.95
N GLU A 195 -7.74 -31.58 0.36
CA GLU A 195 -8.73 -30.69 0.97
C GLU A 195 -8.42 -29.22 0.67
N TYR A 196 -7.15 -28.83 0.73
CA TYR A 196 -6.72 -27.47 0.40
C TYR A 196 -6.97 -27.14 -1.08
N MET A 197 -6.55 -28.01 -1.99
CA MET A 197 -6.75 -27.83 -3.43
C MET A 197 -8.23 -27.78 -3.78
N LYS A 198 -9.03 -28.71 -3.24
CA LYS A 198 -10.48 -28.75 -3.48
C LYS A 198 -11.19 -27.52 -2.94
N SER A 199 -10.88 -27.12 -1.70
CA SER A 199 -11.50 -25.93 -1.09
C SER A 199 -11.17 -24.67 -1.87
N THR A 200 -9.91 -24.52 -2.28
CA THR A 200 -9.44 -23.37 -3.07
C THR A 200 -10.07 -23.35 -4.46
N LEU A 201 -10.00 -24.46 -5.20
CA LEU A 201 -10.55 -24.56 -6.56
C LEU A 201 -12.07 -24.41 -6.59
N SER A 202 -12.78 -24.81 -5.53
CA SER A 202 -14.24 -24.64 -5.44
C SER A 202 -14.72 -23.19 -5.37
N LEU A 203 -13.80 -22.24 -5.15
CA LEU A 203 -14.08 -20.80 -5.12
C LEU A 203 -13.87 -20.14 -6.49
N PHE A 204 -13.44 -20.90 -7.50
CA PHE A 204 -13.29 -20.43 -8.88
C PHE A 204 -14.31 -21.11 -9.78
N ASP A 205 -14.59 -20.48 -10.92
CA ASP A 205 -15.50 -21.02 -11.93
C ASP A 205 -14.99 -22.35 -12.51
N ASP A 206 -15.90 -23.21 -12.96
CA ASP A 206 -15.58 -24.55 -13.50
C ASP A 206 -14.56 -24.52 -14.66
N ASN A 207 -14.50 -23.41 -15.41
CA ASN A 207 -13.58 -23.21 -16.53
C ASN A 207 -12.20 -22.66 -16.12
N PHE A 208 -11.95 -22.42 -14.83
CA PHE A 208 -10.72 -21.81 -14.34
C PHE A 208 -9.48 -22.63 -14.75
N MET A 209 -9.52 -23.94 -14.52
CA MET A 209 -8.39 -24.82 -14.86
C MET A 209 -8.17 -24.96 -16.36
N GLU A 210 -9.25 -25.00 -17.16
CA GLU A 210 -9.14 -25.02 -18.63
C GLU A 210 -8.52 -23.71 -19.13
N THR A 211 -8.96 -22.57 -18.59
CA THR A 211 -8.39 -21.26 -18.98
C THR A 211 -6.93 -21.13 -18.58
N LEU A 212 -6.59 -21.54 -17.35
CA LEU A 212 -5.20 -21.59 -16.87
C LEU A 212 -4.33 -22.52 -17.74
N ALA A 213 -4.87 -23.64 -18.22
CA ALA A 213 -4.15 -24.57 -19.10
C ALA A 213 -3.95 -24.02 -20.53
N THR A 214 -4.86 -23.18 -21.04
CA THR A 214 -4.67 -22.51 -22.33
C THR A 214 -3.64 -21.39 -22.30
N GLN A 215 -3.11 -21.08 -21.12
CA GLN A 215 -2.21 -19.98 -20.93
C GLN A 215 -0.82 -20.26 -21.48
N THR A 216 -0.35 -19.34 -22.32
CA THR A 216 0.94 -19.45 -23.03
C THR A 216 1.96 -18.43 -22.53
N GLY A 217 1.78 -17.97 -21.29
CA GLY A 217 2.62 -16.93 -20.67
C GLY A 217 4.08 -17.34 -20.49
N ASN A 218 4.94 -16.35 -20.19
CA ASN A 218 6.36 -16.51 -19.88
C ASN A 218 6.56 -17.15 -18.48
N LEU A 219 5.98 -18.33 -18.26
CA LEU A 219 6.04 -19.05 -16.98
C LEU A 219 7.48 -19.37 -16.56
N ASP A 220 8.38 -19.53 -17.53
CA ASP A 220 9.81 -19.80 -17.32
C ASP A 220 10.60 -18.58 -16.78
N GLU A 221 10.02 -17.37 -16.81
CA GLU A 221 10.65 -16.11 -16.34
C GLU A 221 10.00 -15.54 -15.07
N ILE A 222 9.15 -16.32 -14.39
CA ILE A 222 8.49 -15.87 -13.16
C ILE A 222 9.53 -15.59 -12.07
N ASN A 223 9.54 -14.35 -11.60
CA ASN A 223 10.39 -13.93 -10.49
C ASN A 223 9.65 -14.10 -9.15
N TYR A 224 9.82 -15.26 -8.54
CA TYR A 224 9.17 -15.58 -7.25
C TYR A 224 9.65 -14.71 -6.08
N ASP A 225 10.87 -14.17 -6.11
CA ASP A 225 11.41 -13.28 -5.06
C ASP A 225 10.63 -11.96 -4.96
N GLU A 226 10.01 -11.52 -6.05
CA GLU A 226 9.15 -10.33 -6.07
C GLU A 226 7.79 -10.62 -5.44
N LEU A 227 7.20 -11.78 -5.76
CA LEU A 227 5.95 -12.24 -5.16
C LEU A 227 6.10 -12.42 -3.65
N GLU A 228 7.20 -13.00 -3.16
CA GLU A 228 7.44 -13.21 -1.73
C GLU A 228 7.47 -11.89 -0.92
N LYS A 229 7.87 -10.77 -1.54
CA LYS A 229 7.84 -9.44 -0.88
C LYS A 229 6.43 -8.85 -0.78
N LEU A 230 5.54 -9.27 -1.68
CA LEU A 230 4.14 -8.86 -1.72
C LEU A 230 3.33 -9.77 -0.80
N ALA A 231 3.40 -11.09 -1.03
CA ALA A 231 2.75 -12.13 -0.24
C ALA A 231 3.81 -13.01 0.46
N PRO A 232 4.36 -12.57 1.60
CA PRO A 232 5.34 -13.38 2.33
C PRO A 232 4.66 -14.62 2.89
N THR A 233 5.38 -15.74 2.84
CA THR A 233 4.95 -17.03 3.37
C THR A 233 5.10 -17.05 4.90
N PRO A 234 4.16 -17.69 5.63
CA PRO A 234 4.26 -17.85 7.09
C PRO A 234 5.07 -19.08 7.50
N PHE A 235 5.64 -19.78 6.53
CA PHE A 235 6.37 -21.03 6.73
C PHE A 235 7.86 -20.76 6.96
N SER A 236 8.48 -21.59 7.78
CA SER A 236 9.94 -21.68 7.84
C SER A 236 10.47 -22.37 6.59
N LYS A 237 11.77 -22.23 6.30
CA LYS A 237 12.41 -22.92 5.16
C LYS A 237 12.21 -24.45 5.20
N GLU A 238 12.24 -25.05 6.38
CA GLU A 238 12.01 -26.49 6.55
C GLU A 238 10.56 -26.87 6.21
N GLU A 239 9.60 -26.06 6.69
CA GLU A 239 8.18 -26.24 6.38
C GLU A 239 7.91 -26.07 4.87
N GLU A 240 8.54 -25.09 4.21
CA GLU A 240 8.43 -24.88 2.76
C GLU A 240 9.03 -26.02 1.95
N GLU A 241 10.24 -26.46 2.29
CA GLU A 241 10.87 -27.61 1.62
C GLU A 241 10.06 -28.89 1.77
N TRP A 242 9.45 -29.11 2.93
CA TRP A 242 8.56 -30.24 3.18
C TRP A 242 7.26 -30.10 2.39
N LEU A 243 6.64 -28.92 2.40
CA LEU A 243 5.38 -28.66 1.71
C LEU A 243 5.53 -28.78 0.19
N ASN A 244 6.62 -28.27 -0.39
CA ASN A 244 6.93 -28.40 -1.80
C ASN A 244 7.02 -29.87 -2.22
N LYS A 245 7.68 -30.72 -1.42
CA LYS A 245 7.75 -32.17 -1.67
C LYS A 245 6.36 -32.84 -1.60
N ALA A 246 5.53 -32.43 -0.65
CA ALA A 246 4.15 -32.95 -0.52
C ALA A 246 3.29 -32.57 -1.73
N MET A 247 3.34 -31.30 -2.15
CA MET A 247 2.63 -30.80 -3.34
C MET A 247 3.10 -31.52 -4.61
N GLU A 248 4.41 -31.66 -4.83
CA GLU A 248 4.95 -32.39 -5.99
C GLU A 248 4.51 -33.86 -6.01
N HIS A 249 4.49 -34.51 -4.85
CA HIS A 249 4.05 -35.90 -4.72
C HIS A 249 2.56 -36.04 -5.08
N TYR A 250 1.72 -35.14 -4.56
CA TYR A 250 0.29 -35.11 -4.85
C TYR A 250 0.00 -34.87 -6.34
N ILE A 251 0.67 -33.88 -6.96
CA ILE A 251 0.48 -33.55 -8.38
C ILE A 251 0.85 -34.74 -9.28
N LYS A 252 1.96 -35.43 -9.00
CA LYS A 252 2.40 -36.62 -9.75
C LYS A 252 1.39 -37.78 -9.67
N GLN A 253 0.68 -37.92 -8.55
CA GLN A 253 -0.33 -38.96 -8.39
C GLN A 253 -1.70 -38.58 -8.98
N SER A 254 -2.00 -37.28 -9.03
CA SER A 254 -3.33 -36.77 -9.38
C SER A 254 -3.54 -36.55 -10.89
N ASN A 255 -2.60 -36.98 -11.74
CA ASN A 255 -2.64 -36.81 -13.21
C ASN A 255 -2.84 -35.36 -13.70
N PHE A 256 -2.53 -34.34 -12.89
CA PHE A 256 -2.59 -32.93 -13.32
C PHE A 256 -1.49 -32.55 -14.35
N GLY A 257 -0.60 -33.47 -14.72
CA GLY A 257 0.52 -33.26 -15.65
C GLY A 257 0.51 -34.13 -16.91
N GLU A 258 -0.58 -34.88 -17.18
CA GLU A 258 -0.76 -35.61 -18.44
C GLU A 258 -2.06 -35.14 -19.11
N ASN A 259 -2.04 -33.95 -19.72
CA ASN A 259 -2.87 -33.56 -20.86
C ASN A 259 -2.23 -32.37 -21.58
#